data_AF-A0A8J4LRA5-F1
#
_entry.id   AF-A0A8J4LRA5-F1
#
_cell.length_a   1.000
_cell.length_b   1.000
_cell.length_c   1.000
_cell.angle_alpha   90.00
_cell.angle_beta   90.00
_cell.angle_gamma   90.00
#
_symmetry.space_group_name_H-M   'P 1'
#
loop_
_entity.id
_entity.type
_entity.pdbx_description
1 polymer ?
#
loop_
_entity_poly.entity_id
_entity_poly.type
_entity_poly.pdbx_seq_one_letter_code
_entity_poly.pdbx_strand_id
1 'polypeptide(L)'
;MGLQVYDTAPIVLGGLKTSLVVPPLLAAFYVVLGSLHPIMDNLNPSDETSTIRSRCNDVGFVALAFGALAALLQLSATLYDKGVPYWQIHLVLGAAALLNWRLFDGTRQGIFLALLCGFGAPAVEVLMLQVVPLWHYPRADLGGVFVSWVFWCYFFYAPALGSLARYTWSTMKEAERFGQSSSGATPAQEVNGAAGATAAAEAAASKDASKDGGEGSSVEGRR
;
A
#
# COMPACT_ATOMS: atom_id res chain seq x y z
N MET A 1 -12.62 2.56 -32.74
CA MET A 1 -12.28 4.00 -32.57
C MET A 1 -11.43 4.14 -31.32
N GLY A 2 -10.57 5.15 -31.18
CA GLY A 2 -9.80 5.34 -29.92
C GLY A 2 -10.72 5.72 -28.76
N LEU A 3 -10.38 5.32 -27.52
CA LEU A 3 -11.16 5.64 -26.32
C LEU A 3 -11.18 7.16 -26.05
N GLN A 4 -10.02 7.80 -26.17
CA GLN A 4 -9.78 9.23 -26.04
C GLN A 4 -9.03 9.73 -27.27
N VAL A 5 -9.37 10.94 -27.72
CA VAL A 5 -8.67 11.63 -28.80
C VAL A 5 -7.95 12.82 -28.18
N TYR A 6 -6.62 12.84 -28.26
CA TYR A 6 -5.79 13.90 -27.71
C TYR A 6 -5.66 15.04 -28.72
N ASP A 7 -6.12 16.23 -28.32
CA ASP A 7 -6.12 17.42 -29.16
C ASP A 7 -4.87 18.28 -28.92
N THR A 8 -4.31 18.25 -27.70
CA THR A 8 -3.15 19.07 -27.31
C THR A 8 -1.91 18.22 -27.01
N ALA A 9 -0.79 18.59 -27.66
CA ALA A 9 0.53 17.96 -27.53
C ALA A 9 0.51 16.41 -27.63
N PRO A 10 -0.10 15.82 -28.66
CA PRO A 10 -0.15 14.38 -28.82
C PRO A 10 1.25 13.82 -29.15
N ILE A 11 1.70 12.90 -28.32
CA ILE A 11 2.89 12.09 -28.54
C ILE A 11 2.42 10.71 -28.99
N VAL A 12 2.92 10.29 -30.15
CA VAL A 12 2.72 8.94 -30.68
C VAL A 12 4.04 8.20 -30.58
N LEU A 13 4.21 7.39 -29.54
CA LEU A 13 5.43 6.61 -29.32
C LEU A 13 5.11 5.11 -29.45
N GLY A 14 5.55 4.47 -30.53
CA GLY A 14 5.42 3.01 -30.70
C GLY A 14 3.98 2.46 -30.64
N GLY A 15 2.97 3.26 -30.99
CA GLY A 15 1.55 2.90 -30.91
C GLY A 15 0.82 3.42 -29.67
N LEU A 16 1.52 3.92 -28.64
CA LEU A 16 0.89 4.71 -27.58
C LEU A 16 0.58 6.10 -28.11
N LYS A 17 -0.70 6.48 -28.05
CA LYS A 17 -1.17 7.84 -28.23
C LYS A 17 -1.44 8.42 -26.84
N THR A 18 -0.64 9.38 -26.41
CA THR A 18 -0.82 10.08 -25.13
C THR A 18 -0.47 11.55 -25.30
N SER A 19 -0.87 12.42 -24.37
CA SER A 19 -0.39 13.81 -24.33
C SER A 19 0.83 13.93 -23.43
N LEU A 20 1.76 14.84 -23.74
CA LEU A 20 2.93 15.12 -22.88
C LEU A 20 2.54 15.50 -21.43
N VAL A 21 1.32 16.03 -21.24
CA VAL A 21 0.80 16.50 -19.95
C VAL A 21 0.25 15.35 -19.08
N VAL A 22 -0.13 14.23 -19.68
CA VAL A 22 -0.77 13.11 -18.97
C VAL A 22 0.20 12.39 -18.01
N PRO A 23 1.45 12.04 -18.39
CA PRO A 23 2.36 11.36 -17.48
C PRO A 23 2.69 12.15 -16.20
N PRO A 24 2.99 13.46 -16.23
CA PRO A 24 3.18 14.25 -15.02
C PRO A 24 1.93 14.30 -14.12
N LEU A 25 0.73 14.41 -14.72
CA LEU A 25 -0.52 14.45 -13.98
C LEU A 25 -0.80 13.12 -13.26
N LEU A 26 -0.60 12.00 -13.95
CA LEU A 26 -0.73 10.66 -13.38
C LEU A 26 0.32 10.39 -12.28
N ALA A 27 1.56 10.85 -12.49
CA ALA A 27 2.61 10.74 -11.48
C ALA A 27 2.23 11.47 -10.18
N ALA A 28 1.74 12.71 -10.29
CA ALA A 28 1.27 13.47 -9.12
C ALA A 28 0.11 12.75 -8.42
N PHE A 29 -0.83 12.22 -9.18
CA PHE A 29 -1.95 11.44 -8.65
C PHE A 29 -1.49 10.17 -7.90
N TYR A 30 -0.51 9.43 -8.43
CA TYR A 30 0.04 8.24 -7.76
C TYR A 30 0.81 8.59 -6.49
N VAL A 31 1.55 9.69 -6.47
CA VAL A 31 2.26 10.14 -5.27
C VAL A 31 1.26 10.52 -4.17
N VAL A 32 0.19 11.23 -4.52
CA VAL A 32 -0.85 11.63 -3.56
C VAL A 32 -1.59 10.42 -3.01
N LEU A 33 -2.12 9.54 -3.87
CA LEU A 33 -2.81 8.34 -3.38
C LEU A 33 -1.87 7.36 -2.67
N GLY A 34 -0.65 7.19 -3.19
CA GLY A 34 0.36 6.31 -2.63
C GLY A 34 0.84 6.75 -1.25
N SER A 35 0.80 8.05 -0.94
CA SER A 35 1.07 8.55 0.42
C SER A 35 -0.19 8.50 1.30
N LEU A 36 -1.36 8.78 0.75
CA LEU A 36 -2.61 8.84 1.50
C LEU A 36 -3.05 7.47 2.05
N HIS A 37 -2.82 6.38 1.30
CA HIS A 37 -3.16 5.02 1.74
C HIS A 37 -2.44 4.63 3.06
N PRO A 38 -1.10 4.66 3.15
CA PRO A 38 -0.39 4.37 4.40
C PRO A 38 -0.74 5.32 5.54
N ILE A 39 -1.01 6.61 5.26
CA ILE A 39 -1.42 7.59 6.26
C ILE A 39 -2.77 7.19 6.86
N MET A 40 -3.77 6.92 6.03
CA MET A 40 -5.09 6.50 6.51
C MET A 40 -5.03 5.18 7.28
N ASP A 41 -4.28 4.20 6.77
CA ASP A 41 -4.06 2.93 7.45
C ASP A 41 -3.44 3.11 8.86
N ASN A 42 -2.62 4.15 9.06
CA ASN A 42 -2.01 4.46 10.37
C ASN A 42 -2.93 5.29 11.27
N LEU A 43 -3.79 6.14 10.69
CA LEU A 43 -4.77 6.95 11.44
C LEU A 43 -5.90 6.10 12.03
N ASN A 44 -6.26 5.01 11.35
CA ASN A 44 -7.31 4.11 11.83
C ASN A 44 -6.85 2.64 11.68
N PRO A 45 -5.94 2.18 12.54
CA PRO A 45 -5.47 0.80 12.50
C PRO A 45 -6.62 -0.16 12.80
N SER A 46 -6.74 -1.22 11.99
CA SER A 46 -7.75 -2.25 12.15
C SER A 46 -7.21 -3.63 11.75
N ASP A 47 -7.90 -4.70 12.14
CA ASP A 47 -7.53 -6.06 11.75
C ASP A 47 -7.61 -6.27 10.23
N GLU A 48 -8.53 -5.57 9.56
CA GLU A 48 -8.62 -5.55 8.09
C GLU A 48 -7.33 -4.97 7.49
N THR A 49 -6.87 -3.83 8.04
CA THR A 49 -5.68 -3.11 7.61
C THR A 49 -4.39 -3.91 7.85
N SER A 50 -4.27 -4.60 8.99
CA SER A 50 -3.08 -5.42 9.29
C SER A 50 -3.02 -6.66 8.39
N THR A 51 -4.16 -7.31 8.15
CA THR A 51 -4.27 -8.46 7.25
C THR A 51 -3.88 -8.09 5.84
N ILE A 52 -4.41 -7.00 5.29
CA ILE A 52 -4.08 -6.62 3.92
C ILE A 52 -2.62 -6.20 3.78
N ARG A 53 -2.07 -5.47 4.77
CA ARG A 53 -0.66 -5.08 4.78
C ARG A 53 0.27 -6.30 4.75
N SER A 54 -0.06 -7.35 5.49
CA SER A 54 0.70 -8.60 5.46
C SER A 54 0.65 -9.26 4.07
N ARG A 55 -0.50 -9.25 3.38
CA ARG A 55 -0.62 -9.78 2.02
C ARG A 55 0.15 -8.95 1.00
N CYS A 56 0.18 -7.63 1.17
CA CYS A 56 0.92 -6.72 0.29
C CYS A 56 2.44 -6.87 0.35
N ASN A 57 3.00 -7.53 1.38
CA ASN A 57 4.43 -7.84 1.41
C ASN A 57 4.86 -8.87 0.35
N ASP A 58 3.90 -9.60 -0.24
CA ASP A 58 4.16 -10.48 -1.38
C ASP A 58 4.08 -9.69 -2.71
N VAL A 59 5.21 -9.64 -3.42
CA VAL A 59 5.31 -9.03 -4.76
C VAL A 59 4.35 -9.69 -5.75
N GLY A 60 4.13 -11.00 -5.64
CA GLY A 60 3.18 -11.73 -6.48
C GLY A 60 1.76 -11.24 -6.30
N PHE A 61 1.36 -10.92 -5.07
CA PHE A 61 0.07 -10.33 -4.76
C PHE A 61 -0.09 -8.92 -5.33
N VAL A 62 0.93 -8.07 -5.21
CA VAL A 62 0.94 -6.72 -5.80
C VAL A 62 0.86 -6.81 -7.33
N ALA A 63 1.67 -7.67 -7.95
CA ALA A 63 1.63 -7.90 -9.40
C ALA A 63 0.25 -8.38 -9.87
N LEU A 64 -0.39 -9.29 -9.12
CA LEU A 64 -1.74 -9.76 -9.40
C LEU A 64 -2.77 -8.61 -9.34
N ALA A 65 -2.65 -7.70 -8.36
CA ALA A 65 -3.53 -6.53 -8.26
C ALA A 65 -3.39 -5.60 -9.47
N PHE A 66 -2.16 -5.37 -9.96
CA PHE A 66 -1.95 -4.62 -11.21
C PHE A 66 -2.44 -5.36 -12.45
N GLY A 67 -2.28 -6.69 -12.49
CA GLY A 67 -2.84 -7.52 -13.56
C GLY A 67 -4.36 -7.42 -13.63
N ALA A 68 -5.04 -7.48 -12.48
CA ALA A 68 -6.48 -7.29 -12.37
C ALA A 68 -6.91 -5.88 -12.83
N LEU A 69 -6.19 -4.84 -12.38
CA LEU A 69 -6.42 -3.46 -12.83
C LEU A 69 -6.29 -3.34 -14.35
N ALA A 70 -5.22 -3.87 -14.95
CA ALA A 70 -5.00 -3.82 -16.39
C ALA A 70 -6.12 -4.55 -17.16
N ALA A 71 -6.56 -5.71 -16.67
CA ALA A 71 -7.67 -6.46 -17.26
C ALA A 71 -8.99 -5.68 -17.19
N LEU A 72 -9.28 -5.00 -16.08
CA LEU A 72 -10.48 -4.18 -15.92
C LEU A 72 -10.47 -2.93 -16.82
N LEU A 73 -9.31 -2.27 -16.94
CA LEU A 73 -9.14 -1.17 -17.89
C LEU A 73 -9.35 -1.64 -19.34
N GLN A 74 -8.77 -2.78 -19.72
CA GLN A 74 -8.97 -3.36 -21.04
C GLN A 74 -10.43 -3.77 -21.30
N LEU A 75 -11.10 -4.32 -20.29
CA LEU A 75 -12.52 -4.65 -20.35
C LEU A 75 -13.36 -3.39 -20.59
N SER A 76 -13.08 -2.30 -19.86
CA SER A 76 -13.78 -1.03 -20.02
C SER A 76 -13.66 -0.48 -21.44
N ALA A 77 -12.45 -0.53 -22.02
CA ALA A 77 -12.21 -0.10 -23.39
C ALA A 77 -12.92 -0.99 -24.42
N THR A 78 -12.94 -2.29 -24.19
CA THR A 78 -13.60 -3.26 -25.08
C THR A 78 -15.12 -3.10 -25.08
N LEU A 79 -15.73 -2.89 -23.90
CA LEU A 79 -17.17 -2.63 -23.77
C LEU A 79 -17.55 -1.32 -24.47
N TYR A 80 -16.72 -0.29 -24.32
CA TYR A 80 -16.92 0.98 -25.00
C TYR A 80 -16.77 0.85 -26.52
N ASP A 81 -15.73 0.20 -27.05
CA ASP A 81 -15.55 0.08 -28.50
C ASP A 81 -16.66 -0.76 -29.16
N LYS A 82 -17.19 -1.78 -28.45
CA LYS A 82 -18.36 -2.57 -28.90
C LYS A 82 -19.69 -1.82 -28.84
N GLY A 83 -19.70 -0.56 -28.40
CA GLY A 83 -20.92 0.24 -28.36
C GLY A 83 -21.95 -0.19 -27.30
N VAL A 84 -21.51 -0.91 -26.26
CA VAL A 84 -22.39 -1.39 -25.19
C VAL A 84 -23.10 -0.20 -24.50
N PRO A 85 -24.39 -0.29 -24.17
CA PRO A 85 -25.11 0.76 -23.45
C PRO A 85 -24.47 1.09 -22.10
N TYR A 86 -24.38 2.37 -21.73
CA TYR A 86 -23.67 2.82 -20.53
C TYR A 86 -24.17 2.18 -19.24
N TRP A 87 -25.49 1.97 -19.09
CA TRP A 87 -26.05 1.30 -17.92
C TRP A 87 -25.49 -0.12 -17.73
N GLN A 88 -25.26 -0.87 -18.81
CA GLN A 88 -24.64 -2.20 -18.74
C GLN A 88 -23.16 -2.09 -18.37
N ILE A 89 -22.46 -1.09 -18.91
CA ILE A 89 -21.05 -0.83 -18.56
C ILE A 89 -20.95 -0.53 -17.06
N HIS A 90 -21.83 0.30 -16.49
CA HIS A 90 -21.84 0.56 -15.05
C HIS A 90 -22.13 -0.67 -14.22
N LEU A 91 -23.06 -1.54 -14.64
CA LEU A 91 -23.35 -2.76 -13.90
C LEU A 91 -22.15 -3.71 -13.89
N VAL A 92 -21.54 -3.94 -15.07
CA VAL A 92 -20.41 -4.85 -15.20
C VAL A 92 -19.18 -4.30 -14.47
N LEU A 93 -18.81 -3.04 -14.72
CA LEU A 93 -17.64 -2.43 -14.08
C LEU A 93 -17.87 -2.18 -12.60
N GLY A 94 -19.09 -1.81 -12.18
CA GLY A 94 -19.42 -1.63 -10.77
C GLY A 94 -19.35 -2.93 -9.98
N ALA A 95 -19.93 -4.02 -10.50
CA ALA A 95 -19.81 -5.33 -9.89
C ALA A 95 -18.35 -5.81 -9.82
N ALA A 96 -17.61 -5.64 -10.92
CA ALA A 96 -16.19 -5.99 -10.98
C ALA A 96 -15.34 -5.12 -10.04
N ALA A 97 -15.66 -3.84 -9.88
CA ALA A 97 -14.97 -2.92 -8.98
C ALA A 97 -15.17 -3.30 -7.51
N LEU A 98 -16.39 -3.68 -7.11
CA LEU A 98 -16.68 -4.17 -5.78
C LEU A 98 -15.98 -5.50 -5.49
N LEU A 99 -15.94 -6.41 -6.47
CA LEU A 99 -15.18 -7.65 -6.39
C LEU A 99 -13.67 -7.38 -6.24
N ASN A 100 -13.13 -6.47 -7.05
CA ASN A 100 -11.73 -6.08 -7.02
C ASN A 100 -11.35 -5.49 -5.65
N TRP A 101 -12.16 -4.56 -5.12
CA TRP A 101 -11.97 -4.04 -3.77
C TRP A 101 -12.03 -5.17 -2.74
N ARG A 102 -13.03 -6.06 -2.80
CA ARG A 102 -13.20 -7.13 -1.81
C ARG A 102 -12.06 -8.14 -1.78
N LEU A 103 -11.44 -8.41 -2.93
CA LEU A 103 -10.33 -9.37 -3.10
C LEU A 103 -8.97 -8.78 -2.72
N PHE A 104 -8.71 -7.53 -3.13
CA PHE A 104 -7.38 -6.91 -3.08
C PHE A 104 -7.18 -5.86 -1.99
N ASP A 105 -8.24 -5.30 -1.40
CA ASP A 105 -8.12 -4.33 -0.30
C ASP A 105 -8.99 -4.76 0.88
N GLY A 106 -10.30 -4.84 0.67
CA GLY A 106 -11.26 -5.34 1.65
C GLY A 106 -11.43 -4.45 2.88
N THR A 107 -10.72 -3.32 2.96
CA THR A 107 -10.76 -2.38 4.08
C THR A 107 -11.84 -1.32 3.89
N ARG A 108 -12.48 -0.89 4.97
CA ARG A 108 -13.45 0.23 4.96
C ARG A 108 -12.84 1.54 4.47
N GLN A 109 -11.58 1.79 4.82
CA GLN A 109 -10.84 2.98 4.38
C GLN A 109 -10.52 2.93 2.88
N GLY A 110 -10.23 1.73 2.36
CA GLY A 110 -10.07 1.49 0.93
C GLY A 110 -11.30 1.89 0.13
N ILE A 111 -12.53 1.60 0.63
CA ILE A 111 -13.77 2.09 0.00
C ILE A 111 -13.80 3.61 -0.01
N PHE A 112 -13.53 4.25 1.13
CA PHE A 112 -13.57 5.71 1.21
C PHE A 112 -12.61 6.36 0.21
N LEU A 113 -11.38 5.85 0.13
CA LEU A 113 -10.38 6.32 -0.83
C LEU A 113 -10.77 6.03 -2.28
N ALA A 114 -11.33 4.85 -2.55
CA ALA A 114 -11.82 4.50 -3.87
C ALA A 114 -12.97 5.41 -4.32
N LEU A 115 -13.88 5.78 -3.42
CA LEU A 115 -14.96 6.75 -3.69
C LEU A 115 -14.40 8.16 -3.88
N LEU A 116 -13.50 8.60 -3.01
CA LEU A 116 -12.85 9.91 -3.12
C LEU A 116 -12.13 10.03 -4.47
N CYS A 117 -11.42 8.98 -4.88
CA CYS A 117 -10.76 8.91 -6.18
C CYS A 117 -11.77 8.85 -7.33
N GLY A 118 -12.80 8.00 -7.19
CA GLY A 118 -13.86 7.79 -8.17
C GLY A 118 -14.60 9.08 -8.50
N PHE A 119 -14.85 9.95 -7.52
CA PHE A 119 -15.47 11.26 -7.75
C PHE A 119 -14.45 12.36 -8.05
N GLY A 120 -13.36 12.41 -7.29
CA GLY A 120 -12.38 13.50 -7.35
C GLY A 120 -11.66 13.57 -8.68
N ALA A 121 -11.19 12.44 -9.20
CA ALA A 121 -10.46 12.44 -10.47
C ALA A 121 -11.35 12.83 -11.67
N PRO A 122 -12.56 12.25 -11.85
CA PRO A 122 -13.51 12.73 -12.85
C PRO A 122 -13.93 14.19 -12.68
N ALA A 123 -14.11 14.69 -11.45
CA ALA A 123 -14.48 16.08 -11.23
C ALA A 123 -13.38 17.05 -11.70
N VAL A 124 -12.12 16.75 -11.38
CA VAL A 124 -10.96 17.52 -11.84
C VAL A 124 -10.80 17.40 -13.36
N GLU A 125 -11.01 16.21 -13.91
CA GLU A 125 -10.94 15.97 -15.36
C GLU A 125 -12.00 16.78 -16.11
N VAL A 126 -13.27 16.76 -15.66
CA VAL A 126 -14.35 17.58 -16.24
C VAL A 126 -14.01 19.07 -16.17
N LEU A 127 -13.55 19.56 -15.02
CA LEU A 127 -13.16 20.97 -14.86
C LEU A 127 -12.02 21.33 -15.81
N MET A 128 -11.00 20.48 -15.92
CA MET A 128 -9.86 20.71 -16.79
C MET A 128 -10.26 20.72 -18.26
N LEU A 129 -11.09 19.77 -18.70
CA LEU A 129 -11.57 19.70 -20.09
C LEU A 129 -12.43 20.90 -20.49
N GLN A 130 -13.11 21.54 -19.54
CA GLN A 130 -13.84 22.79 -19.81
C GLN A 130 -12.93 24.01 -19.96
N VAL A 131 -11.80 24.05 -19.25
CA VAL A 131 -10.87 25.19 -19.28
C VAL A 131 -9.84 25.04 -20.40
N VAL A 132 -9.37 23.82 -20.64
CA VAL A 132 -8.36 23.49 -21.65
C VAL A 132 -8.76 22.17 -22.34
N PRO A 133 -9.12 22.19 -23.64
CA PRO A 133 -9.49 20.97 -24.37
C PRO A 133 -8.24 20.14 -24.70
N LEU A 134 -7.68 19.45 -23.70
CA LEU A 134 -6.50 18.59 -23.90
C LEU A 134 -6.86 17.31 -24.69
N TRP A 135 -8.04 16.75 -24.42
CA TRP A 135 -8.59 15.58 -25.11
C TRP A 135 -10.11 15.60 -25.07
N HIS A 136 -10.74 14.81 -25.93
CA HIS A 136 -12.18 14.58 -25.89
C HIS A 136 -12.53 13.10 -26.07
N TYR A 137 -13.72 12.75 -25.57
CA TYR A 137 -14.29 11.42 -25.73
C TYR A 137 -15.25 11.39 -26.92
N PRO A 138 -15.07 10.49 -27.91
CA PRO A 138 -15.93 10.42 -29.08
C PRO A 138 -17.41 10.13 -28.79
N ARG A 139 -17.70 9.50 -27.63
CA ARG A 139 -19.05 9.19 -27.15
C ARG A 139 -19.14 9.56 -25.66
N ALA A 140 -19.01 10.84 -25.36
CA ALA A 140 -19.31 11.36 -24.03
C ALA A 140 -20.81 11.26 -23.72
N ASP A 141 -21.15 10.96 -22.47
CA ASP A 141 -22.53 10.88 -21.98
C ASP A 141 -22.84 11.96 -20.93
N LEU A 142 -21.82 12.38 -20.17
CA LEU A 142 -21.92 13.34 -19.10
C LEU A 142 -21.60 14.74 -19.66
N GLY A 143 -22.66 15.51 -19.91
CA GLY A 143 -22.58 16.87 -20.44
C GLY A 143 -21.94 16.98 -21.83
N GLY A 144 -21.80 15.87 -22.57
CA GLY A 144 -21.13 15.81 -23.87
C GLY A 144 -19.60 15.97 -23.81
N VAL A 145 -19.01 16.00 -22.61
CA VAL A 145 -17.56 16.24 -22.41
C VAL A 145 -16.88 15.02 -21.77
N PHE A 146 -17.60 14.25 -20.95
CA PHE A 146 -17.02 13.19 -20.14
C PHE A 146 -17.81 11.87 -20.22
N VAL A 147 -17.17 10.78 -19.83
CA VAL A 147 -17.73 9.43 -19.86
C VAL A 147 -17.94 8.91 -18.45
N SER A 148 -19.20 8.77 -18.03
CA SER A 148 -19.60 8.52 -16.65
C SER A 148 -19.02 7.24 -16.03
N TRP A 149 -18.80 6.18 -16.82
CA TRP A 149 -18.27 4.92 -16.31
C TRP A 149 -16.78 4.97 -15.94
N VAL A 150 -16.06 6.03 -16.34
CA VAL A 150 -14.68 6.28 -15.91
C VAL A 150 -14.57 6.41 -14.38
N PHE A 151 -15.66 6.78 -13.70
CA PHE A 151 -15.79 6.67 -12.24
C PHE A 151 -15.32 5.31 -11.72
N TRP A 152 -15.78 4.22 -12.33
CA TRP A 152 -15.43 2.87 -11.91
C TRP A 152 -13.95 2.57 -12.16
N CYS A 153 -13.37 3.13 -13.22
CA CYS A 153 -11.95 2.98 -13.51
C CYS A 153 -11.05 3.56 -12.42
N TYR A 154 -11.40 4.73 -11.92
CA TYR A 154 -10.71 5.33 -10.78
C TYR A 154 -11.00 4.56 -9.48
N PHE A 155 -12.21 4.04 -9.31
CA PHE A 155 -12.55 3.23 -8.14
C PHE A 155 -11.69 1.96 -8.03
N PHE A 156 -11.62 1.15 -9.09
CA PHE A 156 -10.83 -0.09 -9.06
C PHE A 156 -9.32 0.14 -9.19
N TYR A 157 -8.89 1.39 -9.39
CA TYR A 157 -7.49 1.82 -9.30
C TYR A 157 -6.96 1.80 -7.86
N ALA A 158 -7.82 2.15 -6.89
CA ALA A 158 -7.42 2.32 -5.50
C ALA A 158 -6.84 1.05 -4.86
N PRO A 159 -7.41 -0.17 -5.04
CA PRO A 159 -6.81 -1.39 -4.47
C PRO A 159 -5.40 -1.71 -4.98
N ALA A 160 -5.11 -1.46 -6.26
CA ALA A 160 -3.79 -1.72 -6.84
C ALA A 160 -2.75 -0.67 -6.40
N LEU A 161 -3.13 0.61 -6.34
CA LEU A 161 -2.26 1.64 -5.77
C LEU A 161 -2.04 1.45 -4.28
N GLY A 162 -3.09 1.10 -3.54
CA GLY A 162 -3.02 0.81 -2.11
C GLY A 162 -2.11 -0.37 -1.81
N SER A 163 -2.12 -1.43 -2.63
CA SER A 163 -1.23 -2.58 -2.43
C SER A 163 0.24 -2.21 -2.69
N LEU A 164 0.52 -1.44 -3.76
CA LEU A 164 1.86 -0.92 -4.02
C LEU A 164 2.35 -0.01 -2.89
N ALA A 165 1.50 0.91 -2.45
CA ALA A 165 1.83 1.87 -1.39
C ALA A 165 2.17 1.19 -0.07
N ARG A 166 1.42 0.14 0.29
CA ARG A 166 1.68 -0.65 1.50
C ARG A 166 2.99 -1.42 1.38
N TYR A 167 3.28 -1.97 0.20
CA TYR A 167 4.54 -2.68 -0.11
C TYR A 167 5.76 -1.75 -0.07
N THR A 168 5.69 -0.58 -0.72
CA THR A 168 6.80 0.38 -0.69
C THR A 168 7.02 0.93 0.72
N TRP A 169 5.95 1.17 1.47
CA TRP A 169 6.04 1.62 2.85
C TRP A 169 6.67 0.58 3.79
N SER A 170 6.35 -0.71 3.63
CA SER A 170 6.96 -1.77 4.45
C SER A 170 8.45 -1.95 4.14
N THR A 171 8.80 -2.01 2.86
CA THR A 171 10.20 -2.12 2.41
C THR A 171 11.06 -0.93 2.86
N MET A 172 10.53 0.29 2.82
CA MET A 172 11.23 1.48 3.36
C MET A 172 11.50 1.35 4.87
N LYS A 173 10.49 0.94 5.65
CA LYS A 173 10.65 0.74 7.10
C LYS A 173 11.64 -0.36 7.44
N GLU A 174 11.70 -1.42 6.63
CA GLU A 174 12.71 -2.47 6.77
C GLU A 174 14.12 -1.92 6.51
N ALA A 175 14.30 -1.16 5.42
CA ALA A 175 15.59 -0.51 5.11
C ALA A 175 16.07 0.44 6.20
N GLU A 176 15.18 1.25 6.79
CA GLU A 176 15.49 2.13 7.92
C GLU A 176 15.97 1.34 9.15
N ARG A 177 15.31 0.22 9.47
CA ARG A 177 15.71 -0.66 10.59
C ARG A 177 17.09 -1.27 10.36
N PHE A 178 17.39 -1.73 9.15
CA PHE A 178 18.71 -2.25 8.78
C PHE A 178 19.81 -1.17 8.88
N GLY A 179 19.50 0.07 8.49
CA GLY A 179 20.42 1.21 8.65
C GLY A 179 20.72 1.53 10.11
N GLN A 180 19.70 1.52 10.98
CA GLN A 180 19.84 1.78 12.42
C GLN A 180 20.62 0.67 13.13
N SER A 181 20.37 -0.61 12.81
CA SER A 181 21.14 -1.72 13.38
C SER A 181 22.62 -1.69 12.96
N SER A 182 22.91 -1.18 11.77
CA SER A 182 24.29 -1.09 11.25
C SER A 182 25.06 0.10 11.82
N SER A 183 24.38 1.21 12.12
CA SER A 183 24.99 2.41 12.73
C SER A 183 25.14 2.32 14.25
N GLY A 184 24.45 1.39 14.92
CA GLY A 184 24.53 1.14 16.37
C GLY A 184 25.71 0.28 16.83
N ALA A 185 26.49 -0.29 15.90
CA ALA A 185 27.67 -1.10 16.20
C ALA A 185 28.94 -0.22 16.30
N THR A 186 29.07 0.58 17.36
CA THR A 186 30.39 1.07 17.80
C THR A 186 30.95 0.06 18.80
N PRO A 187 32.14 -0.54 18.58
CA PRO A 187 32.75 -1.44 19.54
C PRO A 187 33.32 -0.62 20.70
N ALA A 188 32.58 -0.53 21.81
CA ALA A 188 33.17 -0.13 23.09
C ALA A 188 33.83 -1.37 23.72
N GLN A 189 34.98 -1.80 23.19
CA GLN A 189 35.79 -2.82 23.86
C GLN A 189 37.28 -2.65 23.54
N GLU A 190 37.92 -1.75 24.29
CA GLU A 190 39.34 -1.67 24.69
C GLU A 190 39.48 -0.26 25.29
N VAL A 191 39.72 -0.02 26.58
CA VAL A 191 40.88 -0.40 27.37
C VAL A 191 40.49 -0.29 28.86
N ASN A 192 40.57 -1.39 29.61
CA ASN A 192 41.00 -1.43 31.02
C ASN A 192 40.84 -2.85 31.56
N GLY A 193 41.94 -3.47 32.00
CA GLY A 193 41.84 -4.71 32.78
C GLY A 193 43.03 -5.67 32.78
N ALA A 194 44.17 -5.34 32.17
CA ALA A 194 45.42 -6.04 32.45
C ALA A 194 46.03 -5.56 33.80
N ALA A 195 45.29 -5.72 34.90
CA ALA A 195 45.79 -5.56 36.27
C ALA A 195 44.70 -6.05 37.25
N GLY A 196 44.71 -7.34 37.59
CA GLY A 196 43.77 -7.89 38.56
C GLY A 196 43.71 -9.42 38.64
N ALA A 197 44.74 -10.13 38.20
CA ALA A 197 44.82 -11.59 38.29
C ALA A 197 45.44 -12.08 39.62
N THR A 198 45.52 -11.26 40.66
CA THR A 198 46.26 -11.55 41.90
C THR A 198 45.54 -11.13 43.19
N ALA A 199 44.20 -11.23 43.25
CA ALA A 199 43.47 -10.91 44.49
C ALA A 199 42.25 -11.83 44.80
N ALA A 200 42.06 -12.94 44.08
CA ALA A 200 40.91 -13.84 44.29
C ALA A 200 41.31 -15.25 44.80
N ALA A 201 42.57 -15.47 45.20
CA ALA A 201 43.05 -16.76 45.70
C ALA A 201 43.21 -16.83 47.23
N GLU A 202 42.98 -15.75 47.97
CA GLU A 202 43.29 -15.67 49.41
C GLU A 202 42.09 -15.41 50.33
N ALA A 203 40.85 -15.61 49.86
CA ALA A 203 39.62 -15.40 50.65
C ALA A 203 38.73 -16.66 50.79
N ALA A 204 39.13 -17.80 50.22
CA ALA A 204 38.33 -19.03 50.21
C ALA A 204 38.72 -20.06 51.30
N ALA A 205 39.64 -19.73 52.22
CA ALA A 205 40.20 -20.68 53.19
C ALA A 205 39.84 -20.42 54.67
N SER A 206 38.80 -19.64 55.00
CA SER A 206 38.46 -19.39 56.43
C SER A 206 36.96 -19.38 56.79
N LYS A 207 36.09 -20.01 56.00
CA LYS A 207 34.63 -20.05 56.30
C LYS A 207 34.00 -21.45 56.34
N ASP A 208 34.81 -22.47 56.58
CA ASP A 208 34.37 -23.87 56.70
C ASP A 208 34.47 -24.44 58.12
N ALA A 209 34.31 -23.57 59.12
CA ALA A 209 34.17 -24.00 60.51
C ALA A 209 33.06 -23.20 61.19
N SER A 210 32.11 -23.92 61.79
CA SER A 210 30.99 -23.43 62.59
C SER A 210 29.67 -23.18 61.84
N LYS A 211 28.88 -24.24 61.67
CA LYS A 211 27.56 -24.32 62.32
C LYS A 211 27.00 -25.73 62.29
N ASP A 212 27.30 -26.41 63.38
CA ASP A 212 26.61 -27.59 63.88
C ASP A 212 25.30 -27.14 64.57
N GLY A 213 24.29 -28.01 64.55
CA GLY A 213 23.18 -28.00 65.50
C GLY A 213 21.80 -27.49 65.03
N GLY A 214 20.86 -28.43 64.89
CA GLY A 214 19.56 -28.32 65.58
C GLY A 214 18.28 -28.21 64.74
N GLU A 215 17.53 -29.32 64.71
CA GLU A 215 16.05 -29.49 64.79
C GLU A 215 15.11 -28.68 63.84
N GLY A 216 14.00 -29.22 63.31
CA GLY A 216 13.19 -30.34 63.75
C GLY A 216 12.15 -30.76 62.70
N SER A 217 11.54 -31.90 63.00
CA SER A 217 10.63 -32.72 62.21
C SER A 217 9.15 -32.34 62.42
N SER A 218 8.35 -32.31 61.34
CA SER A 218 6.88 -32.42 61.32
C SER A 218 6.48 -32.72 59.87
N VAL A 219 6.23 -33.98 59.49
CA VAL A 219 4.92 -34.69 59.51
C VAL A 219 3.82 -33.88 58.80
N GLU A 220 3.57 -34.19 57.52
CA GLU A 220 2.32 -33.85 56.83
C GLU A 220 1.83 -35.08 56.07
N GLY A 221 0.58 -35.47 56.36
CA GLY A 221 -0.04 -36.72 55.99
C GLY A 221 -0.68 -36.73 54.61
N ARG A 222 -0.66 -37.94 54.05
CA ARG A 222 -1.35 -38.45 52.87
C ARG A 222 -2.85 -38.11 52.86
N ARG A 223 -3.36 -37.74 51.69
CA ARG A 223 -4.66 -38.18 51.16
C ARG A 223 -4.41 -38.91 49.85
#